data_AF-A0A3D5ZPQ6-F1
#
_entry.id   AF-A0A3D5ZPQ6-F1
#
_cell.length_a   1.000
_cell.length_b   1.000
_cell.length_c   1.000
_cell.angle_alpha   90.00
_cell.angle_beta   90.00
_cell.angle_gamma   90.00
#
_symmetry.space_group_name_H-M   'P 1'
#
loop_
_entity.id
_entity.type
_entity.pdbx_description
1 polymer ?
#
loop_
_entity_poly.entity_id
_entity_poly.type
_entity_poly.pdbx_seq_one_letter_code
_entity_poly.pdbx_strand_id
1 'polypeptide(L)'
;KASINMDNTREIAICNELDALLASADAVAAKLAEAEKLNAETIDPSVVEAVRKVIADIDELRLYADKIEAILPDEYITYPTYTDMLFAR
;
A
#
# COMPACT_ATOMS: atom_id res chain seq x y z
N LYS A 1 -24.68 35.16 9.78
CA LYS A 1 -23.48 34.35 9.49
C LYS A 1 -23.88 33.38 8.40
N ALA A 2 -23.48 33.63 7.16
CA ALA A 2 -23.78 32.70 6.07
C ALA A 2 -22.93 31.45 6.29
N SER A 3 -23.55 30.35 6.66
CA SER A 3 -22.91 29.04 6.60
C SER A 3 -22.66 28.77 5.12
N ILE A 4 -21.40 28.88 4.68
CA ILE A 4 -21.00 28.42 3.36
C ILE A 4 -21.16 26.89 3.45
N ASN A 5 -22.27 26.40 2.91
CA ASN A 5 -22.53 24.98 2.80
C ASN A 5 -21.61 24.48 1.68
N MET A 6 -20.31 24.30 1.97
CA MET A 6 -19.38 23.68 1.03
C MET A 6 -19.82 22.22 0.86
N ASP A 7 -20.10 21.85 -0.38
CA ASP A 7 -20.40 20.48 -0.78
C ASP A 7 -19.12 19.65 -0.68
N ASN A 8 -18.85 19.11 0.52
CA ASN A 8 -17.66 18.34 0.84
C ASN A 8 -17.83 16.84 0.52
N THR A 9 -18.84 16.47 -0.28
CA THR A 9 -19.20 15.07 -0.55
C THR A 9 -18.03 14.33 -1.20
N ARG A 10 -17.28 15.01 -2.07
CA ARG A 10 -16.16 14.42 -2.80
C ARG A 10 -14.94 14.19 -1.91
N GLU A 11 -14.63 15.15 -1.05
CA GLU A 11 -13.53 15.08 -0.09
C GLU A 11 -13.77 13.93 0.89
N ILE A 12 -15.01 13.79 1.39
CA ILE A 12 -15.41 12.68 2.25
C ILE A 12 -15.25 11.34 1.51
N ALA A 13 -15.65 11.27 0.24
CA ALA A 13 -15.51 10.05 -0.56
C ALA A 13 -14.03 9.64 -0.73
N ILE A 14 -13.15 10.60 -1.00
CA ILE A 14 -11.70 10.37 -1.13
C ILE A 14 -11.11 9.88 0.19
N CYS A 15 -11.47 10.49 1.32
CA CYS A 15 -10.99 10.04 2.64
C CYS A 15 -11.42 8.59 2.93
N ASN A 16 -12.68 8.24 2.63
CA ASN A 16 -13.17 6.87 2.83
C ASN A 16 -12.43 5.85 1.95
N GLU A 17 -12.08 6.23 0.71
CA GLU A 17 -11.30 5.38 -0.18
C GLU A 17 -9.87 5.18 0.34
N LEU A 18 -9.22 6.25 0.80
CA LEU A 18 -7.90 6.18 1.43
C LEU A 18 -7.91 5.31 2.70
N ASP A 19 -8.90 5.48 3.57
CA ASP A 19 -9.04 4.68 4.79
C ASP A 19 -9.17 3.18 4.47
N ALA A 20 -9.94 2.84 3.43
CA ALA A 20 -10.11 1.45 2.99
C ALA A 20 -8.82 0.87 2.40
N LEU A 21 -8.08 1.65 1.62
CA LEU A 21 -6.79 1.24 1.05
C LEU A 21 -5.71 1.05 2.13
N LEU A 22 -5.64 1.98 3.09
CA LEU A 22 -4.71 1.88 4.23
C LEU A 22 -5.01 0.66 5.09
N ALA A 23 -6.28 0.41 5.42
CA ALA A 23 -6.67 -0.78 6.17
C ALA A 23 -6.30 -2.09 5.44
N SER A 24 -6.40 -2.09 4.11
CA SER A 24 -6.02 -3.25 3.28
C SER A 24 -4.50 -3.45 3.26
N ALA A 25 -3.73 -2.37 3.10
CA ALA A 25 -2.28 -2.41 3.15
C ALA A 25 -1.76 -2.87 4.52
N ASP A 26 -2.31 -2.35 5.61
CA ASP A 26 -1.95 -2.74 6.98
C ASP A 26 -2.19 -4.23 7.24
N ALA A 27 -3.32 -4.77 6.74
CA ALA A 27 -3.63 -6.19 6.87
C ALA A 27 -2.62 -7.07 6.12
N VAL A 28 -2.16 -6.66 4.93
CA VAL A 28 -1.14 -7.40 4.16
C VAL A 28 0.24 -7.27 4.80
N ALA A 29 0.61 -6.07 5.27
CA ALA A 29 1.87 -5.85 5.98
C ALA A 29 1.98 -6.71 7.25
N ALA A 30 0.87 -6.87 7.99
CA ALA A 30 0.83 -7.76 9.14
C ALA A 30 1.10 -9.23 8.76
N LYS A 31 0.52 -9.73 7.66
CA LYS A 31 0.80 -11.09 7.16
C LYS A 31 2.27 -11.27 6.78
N LEU A 32 2.86 -10.28 6.11
CA LEU A 32 4.27 -10.31 5.73
C LEU A 32 5.21 -10.33 6.95
N ALA A 33 4.90 -9.53 7.98
CA ALA A 33 5.68 -9.53 9.23
C ALA A 33 5.61 -10.89 9.97
N GLU A 34 4.52 -11.64 9.83
CA GLU A 34 4.46 -13.02 10.32
C GLU A 34 5.29 -13.99 9.48
N ALA A 35 5.31 -13.79 8.16
CA ALA A 35 6.07 -14.61 7.24
C ALA A 35 7.60 -14.42 7.36
N GLU A 36 8.07 -13.25 7.79
CA GLU A 36 9.50 -12.99 8.10
C GLU A 36 10.06 -13.91 9.20
N LYS A 37 9.19 -14.56 10.00
CA LYS A 37 9.59 -15.51 11.04
C LYS A 37 9.86 -16.92 10.51
N LEU A 38 9.64 -17.19 9.22
CA LEU A 38 10.00 -18.48 8.61
C LEU A 38 11.53 -18.58 8.45
N ASN A 39 12.17 -19.41 9.29
CA ASN A 39 13.55 -19.84 9.09
C ASN A 39 13.61 -20.91 7.99
N ALA A 40 14.19 -20.55 6.84
CA ALA A 40 14.42 -21.47 5.71
C ALA A 40 15.77 -22.19 5.86
N GLU A 41 15.92 -23.06 6.85
CA GLU A 41 17.13 -23.89 7.00
C GLU A 41 17.18 -25.08 6.02
N THR A 42 16.05 -25.40 5.36
CA THR A 42 15.93 -26.50 4.39
C THR A 42 15.09 -26.11 3.17
N ILE A 43 15.46 -26.61 1.99
CA ILE A 43 14.66 -26.46 0.76
C ILE A 43 13.62 -27.59 0.75
N ASP A 44 12.58 -27.43 1.57
CA ASP A 44 11.38 -28.27 1.57
C ASP A 44 10.36 -27.70 0.55
N PRO A 45 9.62 -28.53 -0.22
CA PRO A 45 8.49 -28.09 -1.03
C PRO A 45 7.51 -27.13 -0.32
N SER A 46 7.30 -27.28 0.99
CA SER A 46 6.46 -26.36 1.77
C SER A 46 7.07 -24.97 1.93
N VAL A 47 8.40 -24.85 1.95
CA VAL A 47 9.11 -23.56 1.95
C VAL A 47 8.96 -22.87 0.60
N VAL A 48 8.97 -23.62 -0.51
CA VAL A 48 8.74 -23.06 -1.85
C VAL A 48 7.33 -22.48 -1.98
N GLU A 49 6.33 -23.17 -1.42
CA GLU A 49 4.94 -22.68 -1.42
C GLU A 49 4.76 -21.46 -0.50
N ALA A 50 5.42 -21.45 0.66
CA ALA A 50 5.46 -20.29 1.55
C ALA A 50 6.09 -19.07 0.86
N VAL A 51 7.21 -19.24 0.16
CA VAL A 51 7.87 -18.15 -0.60
C VAL A 51 6.95 -17.61 -1.70
N ARG A 52 6.25 -18.47 -2.45
CA ARG A 52 5.28 -18.02 -3.46
C ARG A 52 4.16 -17.18 -2.86
N LYS A 53 3.66 -17.58 -1.68
CA LYS A 53 2.64 -16.82 -0.97
C LYS A 53 3.16 -15.46 -0.50
N VAL A 54 4.38 -15.40 0.03
CA VAL A 54 5.03 -14.13 0.41
C VAL A 54 5.19 -13.19 -0.79
N ILE A 55 5.61 -13.71 -1.94
CA ILE A 55 5.72 -12.90 -3.17
C ILE A 55 4.35 -12.36 -3.59
N ALA A 56 3.30 -13.19 -3.54
CA ALA A 56 1.95 -12.76 -3.85
C ALA A 56 1.43 -11.68 -2.88
N ASP A 57 1.70 -11.83 -1.58
CA ASP A 57 1.35 -10.83 -0.57
C ASP A 57 2.14 -9.52 -0.78
N ILE A 58 3.40 -9.57 -1.23
CA ILE A 58 4.18 -8.37 -1.61
C ILE A 58 3.57 -7.66 -2.81
N ASP A 59 3.17 -8.40 -3.85
CA ASP A 59 2.52 -7.83 -5.03
C ASP A 59 1.17 -7.17 -4.67
N GLU A 60 0.42 -7.76 -3.73
CA GLU A 60 -0.82 -7.19 -3.21
C GLU A 60 -0.57 -5.91 -2.43
N LEU A 61 0.46 -5.87 -1.57
CA LEU A 61 0.86 -4.67 -0.84
C LEU A 61 1.26 -3.55 -1.80
N ARG A 62 2.02 -3.87 -2.85
CA ARG A 62 2.42 -2.93 -3.90
C ARG A 62 1.20 -2.31 -4.60
N LEU A 63 0.20 -3.11 -4.93
CA LEU A 63 -1.02 -2.63 -5.57
C LEU A 63 -1.75 -1.57 -4.71
N TYR A 64 -1.80 -1.76 -3.39
CA TYR A 64 -2.42 -0.79 -2.50
C TYR A 64 -1.56 0.47 -2.36
N ALA A 65 -0.24 0.34 -2.26
CA ALA A 65 0.68 1.47 -2.23
C ALA A 65 0.56 2.35 -3.49
N ASP A 66 0.56 1.73 -4.69
CA ASP A 66 0.43 2.45 -5.97
C ASP A 66 -0.91 3.21 -6.06
N LYS A 67 -2.01 2.63 -5.52
CA LYS A 67 -3.32 3.31 -5.47
C LYS A 67 -3.34 4.49 -4.51
N ILE A 68 -2.68 4.36 -3.36
CA ILE A 68 -2.55 5.44 -2.39
C ILE A 68 -1.70 6.58 -2.99
N GLU A 69 -0.60 6.26 -3.67
CA GLU A 69 0.26 7.21 -4.38
C GLU A 69 -0.55 8.01 -5.42
N ALA A 70 -1.43 7.37 -6.18
CA ALA A 70 -2.26 8.02 -7.19
C ALA A 70 -3.32 8.98 -6.62
N ILE A 71 -3.68 8.85 -5.34
CA ILE A 71 -4.70 9.68 -4.67
C ILE A 71 -4.04 10.82 -3.88
N LEU A 72 -2.88 10.58 -3.29
CA LEU A 72 -2.17 11.58 -2.49
C LEU A 72 -1.59 12.68 -3.39
N PRO A 73 -1.69 13.96 -2.97
CA PRO A 73 -0.90 15.01 -3.60
C PRO A 73 0.61 14.74 -3.44
N ASP A 74 1.38 15.03 -4.48
CA ASP A 74 2.84 14.79 -4.53
C ASP A 74 3.60 15.37 -3.33
N GLU A 75 3.13 16.49 -2.78
CA GLU A 75 3.69 17.18 -1.61
C GLU A 75 3.71 16.32 -0.34
N TYR A 76 2.84 15.30 -0.26
CA TYR A 76 2.71 14.40 0.88
C TYR A 76 3.42 13.05 0.66
N ILE A 77 3.97 12.80 -0.53
CA ILE A 77 4.73 11.58 -0.82
C ILE A 77 6.15 11.76 -0.29
N THR A 78 6.53 10.96 0.71
CA THR A 78 7.82 11.09 1.41
C THR A 78 8.99 10.38 0.73
N TYR A 79 8.71 9.64 -0.34
CA TYR A 79 9.68 8.88 -1.11
C TYR A 79 9.74 9.39 -2.56
N PRO A 80 10.87 9.23 -3.26
CA PRO A 80 10.95 9.61 -4.67
C PRO A 80 10.00 8.74 -5.49
N THR A 81 9.14 9.38 -6.28
CA THR A 81 8.22 8.68 -7.18
C THR A 81 8.99 8.04 -8.33
N TYR A 82 8.36 7.11 -9.07
CA TYR A 82 8.99 6.55 -10.27
C TYR A 82 9.36 7.64 -11.29
N THR A 83 8.56 8.70 -11.40
CA THR A 83 8.87 9.84 -12.26
C THR A 83 10.19 10.49 -11.86
N ASP A 84 10.39 10.71 -10.57
CA ASP A 84 11.63 11.28 -10.04
C ASP A 84 12.80 10.33 -10.29
N MET A 85 12.63 9.04 -9.97
CA MET A 85 13.71 8.05 -10.12
C MET A 85 14.14 7.82 -11.58
N LEU A 86 13.22 7.92 -12.53
CA LEU A 86 13.48 7.62 -13.95
C LEU A 86 13.86 8.85 -14.78
N PHE A 87 13.38 10.04 -14.38
CA PHE A 87 13.49 11.24 -15.22
C PHE A 87 14.03 12.48 -14.49
N ALA A 88 14.12 12.51 -13.16
CA ALA A 88 14.82 13.60 -12.48
C ALA A 88 16.33 13.42 -12.69
N ARG A 89 16.90 14.29 -13.53
CA ARG A 89 18.34 14.44 -13.74
C ARG A 89 18.90 15.53 -12.84
#